data_AF-A0A968BXR4-F1
#
_entry.id   AF-A0A968BXR4-F1
#
_cell.length_a   1.000
_cell.length_b   1.000
_cell.length_c   1.000
_cell.angle_alpha   90.00
_cell.angle_beta   90.00
_cell.angle_gamma   90.00
#
_symmetry.space_group_name_H-M   'P 1'
#
loop_
_entity.id
_entity.type
_entity.pdbx_description
1 polymer ?
#
loop_
_entity_poly.entity_id
_entity_poly.type
_entity_poly.pdbx_seq_one_letter_code
_entity_poly.pdbx_strand_id
1 'polypeptide(L)' 'VVTRYLDAAGLTPYLEQLGFHTVGYGCTTCIGNSGPLQEDVVGAIEGGDLVAAAVLSGNRNFEGRISPHVRANYLASPP' A
#
# COMPACT_ATOMS: atom_id res chain seq x y z
N VAL A 1 9.91 -17.16 2.32
CA VAL A 1 8.96 -18.17 2.87
C VAL A 1 7.53 -17.83 2.49
N VAL A 2 7.08 -16.59 2.70
CA VAL A 2 5.72 -16.13 2.37
C VAL A 2 5.25 -16.50 0.97
N THR A 3 5.96 -16.01 -0.05
CA THR A 3 5.64 -16.30 -1.45
C THR A 3 5.55 -17.80 -1.73
N ARG A 4 6.48 -18.60 -1.16
CA ARG A 4 6.46 -20.05 -1.35
C ARG A 4 5.20 -20.73 -0.81
N TYR A 5 4.67 -20.30 0.34
CA TYR A 5 3.43 -20.90 0.84
C TYR A 5 2.20 -20.39 0.08
N LEU A 6 2.22 -19.15 -0.42
CA LEU A 6 1.13 -18.61 -1.26
C LEU A 6 1.09 -19.33 -2.62
N ASP A 7 2.25 -19.61 -3.22
CA ASP A 7 2.37 -20.39 -4.45
C ASP A 7 1.89 -21.83 -4.23
N ALA A 8 2.32 -22.47 -3.13
CA ALA A 8 1.89 -23.83 -2.78
C ALA A 8 0.39 -23.92 -2.48
N ALA A 9 -0.20 -22.85 -1.93
CA ALA A 9 -1.65 -22.74 -1.73
C ALA A 9 -2.42 -22.36 -3.01
N GLY A 10 -1.73 -22.06 -4.12
CA GLY A 10 -2.33 -21.62 -5.38
C GLY A 10 -2.96 -20.23 -5.31
N LEU A 11 -2.59 -19.40 -4.32
CA LEU A 11 -3.20 -18.09 -4.09
C LEU A 11 -2.55 -16.96 -4.90
N THR A 12 -1.28 -17.11 -5.28
CA THR A 12 -0.51 -16.07 -5.98
C THR A 12 -1.22 -15.52 -7.23
N PRO A 13 -1.76 -16.34 -8.16
CA PRO A 13 -2.43 -15.81 -9.36
C PRO A 13 -3.63 -14.93 -9.04
N TYR A 14 -4.37 -15.24 -7.97
CA TYR A 14 -5.54 -14.46 -7.55
C TYR A 14 -5.12 -13.15 -6.87
N LEU A 15 -4.06 -13.18 -6.07
CA LEU A 15 -3.48 -11.97 -5.47
C LEU A 15 -2.95 -11.02 -6.55
N GLU A 16 -2.24 -11.55 -7.55
CA GLU A 16 -1.75 -10.78 -8.69
C GLU A 16 -2.89 -10.21 -9.54
N GLN A 17 -3.96 -10.97 -9.78
CA GLN A 17 -5.14 -10.47 -10.48
C GLN A 17 -5.80 -9.28 -9.75
N LEU A 18 -5.73 -9.25 -8.41
CA LEU A 18 -6.19 -8.13 -7.59
C LEU A 18 -5.16 -6.99 -7.49
N GLY A 19 -3.98 -7.13 -8.08
CA GLY A 19 -2.90 -6.13 -8.06
C GLY A 19 -1.86 -6.32 -6.95
N PHE A 20 -1.95 -7.36 -6.13
CA PHE A 20 -1.00 -7.67 -5.04
C PHE A 20 0.19 -8.48 -5.54
N HIS A 21 1.02 -7.87 -6.40
CA HIS A 21 2.27 -8.46 -6.83
C HIS A 21 3.35 -8.41 -5.73
N THR A 22 4.27 -9.38 -5.74
CA THR A 22 5.47 -9.28 -4.89
C THR A 22 6.42 -8.23 -5.47
N VAL A 23 6.42 -7.03 -4.88
CA VAL A 23 7.26 -5.90 -5.33
C VAL A 23 8.68 -5.93 -4.76
N GLY A 24 8.92 -6.68 -3.68
CA GLY A 24 10.24 -6.82 -3.05
C GLY A 24 10.17 -7.41 -1.65
N TYR A 25 11.31 -7.87 -1.13
CA TYR A 25 11.44 -8.41 0.22
C TYR A 25 12.18 -7.42 1.11
N GLY A 26 11.43 -6.56 1.81
CA GLY A 26 11.97 -5.53 2.69
C GLY A 26 10.89 -4.68 3.33
N CYS A 27 11.28 -3.59 4.00
CA CYS A 27 10.35 -2.76 4.75
C CYS A 27 9.39 -1.90 3.89
N THR A 28 9.80 -1.52 2.67
CA THR A 28 8.98 -0.81 1.66
C THR A 28 8.04 0.27 2.25
N THR A 29 6.74 0.17 2.00
CA THR A 29 5.68 1.08 2.47
C THR A 29 5.65 1.24 3.98
N CYS A 30 5.99 0.20 4.77
CA CYS A 30 5.95 0.28 6.24
C CYS A 30 6.88 1.36 6.80
N ILE A 31 7.98 1.66 6.09
CA ILE A 31 8.90 2.76 6.46
C ILE A 31 8.67 4.05 5.68
N GLY A 32 7.67 4.10 4.79
CA GLY A 32 7.39 5.23 3.91
C GLY A 32 8.03 5.15 2.53
N ASN A 33 8.70 4.05 2.20
CA ASN A 33 9.22 3.81 0.85
C ASN A 33 8.12 3.24 -0.05
N SER A 34 7.04 4.01 -0.21
CA SER A 34 5.82 3.61 -0.93
C SER A 34 5.89 3.89 -2.44
N GLY A 35 6.86 4.71 -2.87
CA GLY A 35 6.92 5.21 -4.24
C GLY A 35 5.90 6.31 -4.53
N PRO A 36 5.91 6.86 -5.76
CA PRO A 36 4.98 7.90 -6.18
C PRO A 36 3.58 7.33 -6.41
N LEU A 37 2.56 8.15 -6.13
CA LEU A 37 1.20 7.91 -6.63
C LEU A 37 1.10 8.34 -8.10
N GLN A 38 0.10 7.82 -8.79
CA GLN A 38 -0.18 8.24 -10.17
C GLN A 38 -0.56 9.73 -10.21
N GLU A 39 -0.10 10.45 -11.24
CA GLU A 39 -0.23 11.91 -11.33
C GLU A 39 -1.69 12.37 -11.36
N ASP A 40 -2.58 11.60 -12.00
CA ASP A 40 -4.02 11.85 -12.06
C ASP A 40 -4.68 11.74 -10.68
N VAL A 41 -4.25 10.77 -9.86
CA VAL A 41 -4.70 10.62 -8.47
C VAL A 41 -4.23 11.79 -7.62
N VAL A 42 -2.96 12.20 -7.75
CA VAL A 42 -2.41 13.35 -7.03
C VAL A 42 -3.17 14.63 -7.41
N GLY A 43 -3.38 14.86 -8.71
CA GLY A 43 -4.13 16.01 -9.20
C GLY A 43 -5.57 16.05 -8.69
N ALA A 44 -6.24 14.90 -8.59
CA ALA A 44 -7.59 14.81 -8.03
C ALA A 44 -7.61 15.11 -6.53
N ILE A 45 -6.62 14.63 -5.76
CA ILE A 45 -6.52 14.89 -4.32
C ILE A 45 -6.30 16.38 -4.06
N GLU A 46 -5.32 16.99 -4.74
CA GLU A 46 -4.94 18.38 -4.54
C GLU A 46 -6.00 19.35 -5.09
N GLY A 47 -6.50 19.09 -6.30
CA GLY A 47 -7.53 19.92 -6.94
C GLY A 47 -8.88 19.86 -6.24
N GLY A 48 -9.19 18.75 -5.56
CA GLY A 48 -10.43 18.57 -4.81
C GLY A 48 -10.32 18.85 -3.30
N ASP A 49 -9.15 19.24 -2.79
CA ASP A 49 -8.82 19.30 -1.34
C ASP A 49 -9.33 18.05 -0.58
N LEU A 50 -9.07 16.87 -1.15
CA LEU A 50 -9.60 15.62 -0.61
C LEU A 50 -8.77 15.13 0.58
N VAL A 51 -9.43 14.49 1.54
CA VAL A 51 -8.75 13.72 2.59
C VAL A 51 -8.56 12.30 2.06
N ALA A 52 -7.45 12.08 1.34
CA ALA A 52 -7.06 10.75 0.91
C ALA A 52 -6.64 9.88 2.10
N ALA A 53 -6.96 8.59 2.01
CA ALA A 53 -6.66 7.60 3.03
C ALA A 53 -5.79 6.47 2.50
N ALA A 54 -4.86 5.97 3.31
CA ALA A 54 -4.14 4.72 3.07
C ALA A 54 -4.48 3.70 4.16
N VAL A 55 -4.53 2.43 3.74
CA VAL A 55 -4.72 1.27 4.63
C VAL A 55 -3.54 0.35 4.43
N LEU A 56 -2.91 -0.08 5.53
CA LEU A 56 -1.73 -0.95 5.48
C LEU A 56 -1.67 -1.93 6.65
N SER A 57 -1.01 -3.07 6.42
CA SER A 57 -0.68 -4.05 7.45
C SER A 57 0.65 -3.79 8.17
N GLY A 58 0.96 -2.50 8.36
CA GLY A 58 2.16 -2.04 9.07
C GLY A 58 1.92 -1.86 10.57
N ASN A 59 2.81 -1.12 11.23
CA ASN A 59 2.71 -0.84 12.67
C ASN A 59 2.73 0.66 13.03
N ARG A 60 2.88 1.56 12.05
CA ARG A 60 2.90 3.02 12.26
C ARG A 60 2.13 3.72 11.15
N ASN A 61 1.36 4.75 11.52
CA ASN A 61 0.40 5.43 10.65
C ASN A 61 0.32 6.95 10.92
N PHE A 62 1.41 7.58 11.35
CA PHE A 62 1.42 9.04 11.50
C PHE A 62 1.35 9.74 10.14
N GLU A 63 0.79 10.95 10.12
CA GLU A 63 0.60 11.76 8.91
C GLU A 63 1.92 11.97 8.15
N GLY A 64 1.86 11.90 6.81
CA GLY A 64 3.03 12.05 5.94
C GLY A 64 4.02 10.88 5.96
N ARG A 65 3.82 9.85 6.80
CA ARG A 65 4.71 8.67 6.84
C ARG A 65 4.63 7.84 5.58
N ILE A 66 3.41 7.58 5.10
CA ILE A 66 3.16 6.61 4.03
C ILE A 66 3.30 7.27 2.66
N SER A 67 2.72 8.47 2.52
CA SER A 67 2.79 9.29 1.33
C SER A 67 2.55 10.74 1.74
N PRO A 68 3.22 11.73 1.10
CA PRO A 68 2.96 13.15 1.37
C PRO A 68 1.54 13.59 0.98
N HIS A 69 0.89 12.88 0.04
CA HIS A 69 -0.46 13.20 -0.41
C HIS A 69 -1.57 12.52 0.40
N VAL A 70 -1.22 11.77 1.46
CA VAL A 70 -2.18 11.00 2.28
C VAL A 70 -2.18 11.51 3.72
N ARG A 71 -3.31 12.10 4.12
CA ARG A 71 -3.51 12.66 5.47
C ARG A 71 -4.02 11.60 6.47
N ALA A 72 -4.87 10.67 6.02
CA ALA A 72 -5.43 9.64 6.88
C ALA A 72 -4.76 8.27 6.65
N ASN A 73 -4.25 7.62 7.69
CA ASN A 73 -3.58 6.34 7.57
C ASN A 73 -4.12 5.35 8.62
N TYR A 74 -4.52 4.15 8.19
CA TYR A 74 -5.14 3.14 9.05
C TYR A 74 -4.37 1.81 9.03
N LEU A 75 -4.17 1.23 10.21
CA LEU A 75 -3.58 -0.08 10.36
C LEU A 75 -4.67 -1.15 10.35
N ALA A 76 -4.52 -2.17 9.51
CA ALA A 76 -5.47 -3.27 9.38
C ALA A 76 -4.74 -4.60 9.09
N SER A 77 -5.38 -5.74 9.37
CA SER A 77 -4.81 -7.05 9.03
C SER A 77 -4.81 -7.30 7.52
N PRO A 78 -3.85 -8.08 7.00
CA PRO A 78 -4.07 -8.83 5.78
C PRO A 78 -5.24 -9.82 6.02
N PRO A 79 -6.20 -9.97 5.08
CA PRO A 79 -7.31 -10.92 5.21
C PRO A 79 -6.87 -12.38 5.01
#